data_AF-A0A2V8M4J3-F1
#
_entry.id   AF-A0A2V8M4J3-F1
#
_cell.length_a   1.000
_cell.length_b   1.000
_cell.length_c   1.000
_cell.angle_alpha   90.00
_cell.angle_beta   90.00
_cell.angle_gamma   90.00
#
_symmetry.space_group_name_H-M   'P 1'
#
loop_
_entity.id
_entity.type
_entity.pdbx_description
1 polymer ?
#
loop_
_entity_poly.entity_id
_entity_poly.type
_entity_poly.pdbx_seq_one_letter_code
_entity_poly.pdbx_strand_id
1 'polypeptide(L)' 'MRTLKEMIVNNQKVRFSFYRDGQLWYETECGFRFPVPIADAGTATFLAEDRAILFMRYIRKQMAVLEDARRARE' A
#
# COMPACT_ATOMS: atom_id res chain seq x y z
N MET A 1 11.09 -9.67 4.84
CA MET A 1 10.18 -8.65 4.29
C MET A 1 11.02 -7.57 3.63
N ARG A 2 10.72 -7.14 2.40
CA ARG A 2 11.44 -6.01 1.78
C ARG A 2 11.22 -4.74 2.62
N THR A 3 12.22 -3.87 2.64
CA THR A 3 12.14 -2.56 3.28
C THR A 3 11.19 -1.65 2.50
N LEU A 4 10.67 -0.61 3.16
CA LEU A 4 9.86 0.41 2.50
C LEU A 4 10.59 1.03 1.30
N LYS A 5 11.88 1.35 1.46
CA LYS A 5 12.69 1.97 0.40
C LYS A 5 12.76 1.06 -0.82
N GLU A 6 13.05 -0.22 -0.63
CA GLU A 6 13.10 -1.20 -1.71
C GLU A 6 11.77 -1.36 -2.46
N MET A 7 10.63 -1.03 -1.85
CA MET A 7 9.30 -1.10 -2.49
C MET A 7 8.91 0.16 -3.27
N ILE A 8 9.61 1.28 -3.11
CA ILE A 8 9.18 2.58 -3.66
C ILE A 8 10.20 3.27 -4.58
N VAL A 9 11.46 2.85 -4.56
CA VAL A 9 12.52 3.43 -5.40
C VAL A 9 12.54 2.79 -6.79
N ASN A 10 13.41 3.30 -7.67
CA ASN A 10 13.66 2.74 -9.00
C ASN A 10 12.39 2.61 -9.87
N ASN A 11 11.47 3.57 -9.72
CA ASN A 11 10.21 3.62 -10.47
C ASN A 11 9.31 2.37 -10.29
N GLN A 12 9.43 1.67 -9.15
CA GLN A 12 8.52 0.57 -8.83
C GLN A 12 7.07 1.01 -8.90
N LYS A 13 6.22 0.07 -9.28
CA LYS A 13 4.79 0.27 -9.44
C LYS A 13 3.98 -0.45 -8.36
N VAL A 14 2.77 0.04 -8.18
CA VAL A 14 1.71 -0.66 -7.47
C VAL A 14 0.58 -0.94 -8.43
N ARG A 15 -0.09 -2.07 -8.25
CA ARG A 15 -1.25 -2.49 -9.04
C ARG A 15 -2.50 -2.47 -8.19
N PHE A 16 -3.55 -1.85 -8.71
CA PHE A 16 -4.88 -1.97 -8.12
C PHE A 16 -5.33 -3.42 -8.20
N SER A 17 -5.81 -3.95 -7.09
CA SER A 17 -6.28 -5.33 -6.98
C SER A 17 -7.80 -5.40 -6.92
N PHE A 18 -8.41 -4.73 -5.94
CA PHE A 18 -9.86 -4.70 -5.76
C PHE A 18 -10.27 -3.58 -4.80
N TYR A 19 -11.56 -3.28 -4.80
CA TYR A 19 -12.20 -2.41 -3.81
C TYR A 19 -13.04 -3.25 -2.85
N ARG A 20 -12.98 -2.94 -1.56
CA ARG A 20 -13.87 -3.52 -0.55
C ARG A 20 -14.01 -2.57 0.64
N ASP A 21 -15.25 -2.31 1.04
CA ASP A 21 -15.56 -1.64 2.31
C ASP A 21 -14.82 -0.29 2.52
N GLY A 22 -14.92 0.60 1.53
CA GLY A 22 -14.26 1.91 1.58
C GLY A 22 -12.73 1.87 1.40
N GLN A 23 -12.15 0.70 1.15
CA GLN A 23 -10.70 0.52 0.95
C GLN A 23 -10.40 0.08 -0.49
N LEU A 24 -9.47 0.79 -1.12
CA LEU A 24 -8.84 0.37 -2.37
C LEU A 24 -7.59 -0.43 -2.02
N TRP A 25 -7.52 -1.67 -2.49
CA TRP A 25 -6.40 -2.55 -2.23
C TRP A 25 -5.42 -2.50 -3.39
N TYR A 26 -4.16 -2.19 -3.07
CA TYR A 26 -3.05 -2.17 -3.99
C TYR A 26 -2.01 -3.22 -3.59
N GLU A 27 -1.26 -3.68 -4.58
CA GLU A 27 -0.17 -4.65 -4.41
C GLU A 27 1.12 -4.09 -5.03
N THR A 28 2.23 -4.13 -4.29
CA THR A 28 3.56 -3.81 -4.84
C THR A 28 4.08 -4.95 -5.72
N GLU A 29 5.12 -4.69 -6.52
CA GLU A 29 5.74 -5.73 -7.37
C GLU A 29 6.27 -6.95 -6.59
N CYS A 30 6.54 -6.81 -5.28
CA CYS A 30 6.96 -7.92 -4.43
C CYS A 30 5.81 -8.62 -3.71
N GLY A 31 4.56 -8.34 -4.08
CA GLY A 31 3.37 -8.96 -3.50
C GLY A 31 2.90 -8.36 -2.19
N PHE A 32 3.47 -7.22 -1.75
CA PHE A 32 3.03 -6.58 -0.51
C PHE A 32 1.71 -5.84 -0.75
N ARG A 33 0.65 -6.27 -0.05
CA ARG A 33 -0.68 -5.67 -0.16
C ARG A 33 -0.94 -4.65 0.93
N PHE A 34 -1.56 -3.54 0.55
CA PHE A 34 -1.92 -2.48 1.47
C PHE A 34 -3.22 -1.78 1.05
N PRO A 35 -4.03 -1.32 2.01
CA PRO A 35 -5.25 -0.58 1.75
C PRO A 35 -5.00 0.93 1.65
N VAL A 36 -5.79 1.59 0.80
CA VAL A 36 -5.91 3.05 0.70
C VAL A 36 -7.38 3.40 0.94
N PRO A 37 -7.72 4.16 2.00
CA PRO A 37 -9.08 4.61 2.23
C PRO A 37 -9.53 5.56 1.13
N ILE A 38 -10.71 5.36 0.55
CA ILE A 38 -11.25 6.28 -0.46
C ILE A 38 -11.47 7.70 0.10
N ALA A 39 -11.72 7.79 1.41
CA ALA A 39 -11.89 9.07 2.12
C ALA A 39 -10.62 9.95 2.07
N ASP A 40 -9.43 9.34 1.95
CA ASP A 40 -8.16 10.07 1.87
C ASP A 40 -7.84 10.56 0.44
N ALA A 41 -8.66 10.21 -0.56
CA ALA A 41 -8.30 10.42 -1.97
C ALA A 41 -8.75 11.77 -2.56
N GLY A 42 -9.74 12.44 -1.97
CA GLY A 42 -10.27 13.70 -2.50
C GLY A 42 -10.73 13.58 -3.96
N THR A 43 -10.09 14.32 -4.86
CA THR A 43 -10.37 14.33 -6.31
C THR A 43 -9.38 13.50 -7.14
N ALA A 44 -8.62 12.60 -6.51
CA ALA A 44 -7.62 11.80 -7.20
C ALA A 44 -8.28 10.77 -8.15
N THR A 45 -7.60 10.51 -9.28
CA THR A 45 -7.95 9.40 -10.17
C THR A 45 -7.22 8.15 -9.72
N PHE A 46 -7.95 7.04 -9.56
CA PHE A 46 -7.35 5.75 -9.25
C PHE A 46 -7.02 5.00 -10.53
N LEU A 47 -5.74 4.80 -10.77
CA LEU A 47 -5.23 4.08 -11.93
C LEU A 47 -5.04 2.58 -11.61
N ALA A 48 -5.10 1.76 -12.65
CA ALA A 48 -4.82 0.33 -12.55
C ALA A 48 -3.37 0.07 -12.12
N GLU A 49 -2.43 0.91 -12.58
CA GLU A 49 -1.03 0.91 -12.15
C GLU A 49 -0.57 2.35 -11.89
N ASP A 50 0.26 2.54 -10.86
CA ASP A 50 0.83 3.85 -10.54
C ASP A 50 2.19 3.72 -9.83
N ARG A 51 2.96 4.80 -9.72
CA ARG A 51 4.26 4.81 -9.05
C ARG A 51 4.11 4.54 -7.56
N ALA A 52 4.79 3.51 -7.07
CA ALA A 52 4.76 3.07 -5.67
C ALA A 52 5.15 4.18 -4.69
N ILE A 53 6.01 5.13 -5.10
CA ILE A 53 6.42 6.27 -4.28
C ILE A 53 5.24 7.14 -3.82
N LEU A 54 4.18 7.26 -4.62
CA LEU A 54 2.96 8.01 -4.26
C LEU A 54 2.17 7.33 -3.12
N PHE A 55 2.38 6.04 -2.93
CA PHE A 55 1.69 5.20 -1.95
C PHE A 55 2.52 4.95 -0.69
N MET A 56 3.69 5.56 -0.57
CA MET A 56 4.64 5.34 0.53
C MET A 56 3.99 5.49 1.92
N ARG A 57 3.12 6.48 2.12
CA ARG A 57 2.39 6.70 3.37
C ARG A 57 1.57 5.47 3.77
N TYR A 58 0.85 4.88 2.83
CA TYR A 58 -0.04 3.75 3.06
C TYR A 58 0.72 2.44 3.22
N ILE A 59 1.78 2.23 2.43
CA ILE A 59 2.69 1.09 2.59
C ILE A 59 3.30 1.11 3.99
N ARG A 60 3.83 2.25 4.43
CA ARG A 60 4.40 2.42 5.78
C ARG A 60 3.37 2.14 6.87
N LYS A 61 2.17 2.68 6.73
CA LYS A 61 1.07 2.48 7.69
C LYS A 61 0.73 0.99 7.83
N GLN A 62 0.62 0.28 6.70
CA GLN A 62 0.30 -1.15 6.71
C GLN A 62 1.43 -1.98 7.34
N MET A 63 2.70 -1.65 7.07
CA MET A 63 3.84 -2.32 7.72
C MET A 63 3.78 -2.18 9.25
N ALA A 64 3.44 -0.99 9.76
CA ALA A 64 3.30 -0.76 11.19
C ALA A 64 2.16 -1.60 11.81
N VAL A 65 0.99 -1.63 11.16
CA VAL A 65 -0.16 -2.45 11.61
C VAL A 65 0.20 -3.94 11.69
N LEU A 66 0.93 -4.46 10.69
CA LEU A 66 1.34 -5.85 10.66
C LEU A 66 2.39 -6.17 11.74
N GLU A 67 3.32 -5.23 12.01
CA GLU A 67 4.30 -5.39 13.07
C GLU A 67 3.65 -5.35 14.47
N ASP A 68 2.70 -4.44 14.69
CA ASP A 68 1.94 -4.39 15.95
C ASP A 68 1.11 -5.67 16.16
N ALA A 69 0.46 -6.16 15.09
CA ALA A 69 -0.29 -7.41 15.14
C ALA A 69 0.62 -8.63 15.38
N ARG A 70 1.87 -8.60 14.91
CA ARG A 70 2.89 -9.64 15.18
C ARG A 70 3.27 -9.62 16.66
N ARG A 71 3.57 -8.45 17.21
CA ARG A 71 3.93 -8.27 18.63
C ARG A 71 2.82 -8.65 19.60
N ALA A 72 1.56 -8.38 19.25
CA ALA A 72 0.41 -8.72 20.10
C ALA A 72 0.12 -10.23 20.19
N ARG A 73 0.76 -11.04 19.35
CA ARG A 73 0.62 -12.52 19.34
C ARG A 73 1.77 -13.24 20.05
N GLU A 74 2.82 -12.50 20.43
CA GLU A 74 3.96 -12.97 21.22
C GLU A 74 3.66 -12.78 22.72
#